data_AF-A0A8X6KCI0-F1
#
_entry.id   AF-A0A8X6KCI0-F1
#
_cell.length_a   1.000
_cell.length_b   1.000
_cell.length_c   1.000
_cell.angle_alpha   90.00
_cell.angle_beta   90.00
_cell.angle_gamma   90.00
#
_symmetry.space_group_name_H-M   'P 1'
#
loop_
_entity.id
_entity.type
_entity.pdbx_description
1 polymer ?
#
loop_
_entity_poly.entity_id
_entity_poly.type
_entity_poly.pdbx_seq_one_letter_code
_entity_poly.pdbx_strand_id
1 'polypeptide(L)'
;MSNILGGAGANAATAFKNLYYLWFGEEGNKTQYLKTLEKEGINLANISSILHGVGTNAVTAFKDLYGLWFDEEGNKTQYLKTLEEKGINLTNMSSILNGAGVNAAAAFKSLYDLCLTKKEIKLNI
;
A
#
# COMPACT_ATOMS: atom_id res chain seq x y z
N MET A 1 0.88 -6.38 -16.99
CA MET A 1 -0.54 -6.18 -16.66
C MET A 1 -0.70 -6.37 -15.15
N SER A 2 -1.07 -5.33 -14.40
CA SER A 2 -1.20 -5.39 -12.93
C SER A 2 -2.55 -6.00 -12.54
N ASN A 3 -2.55 -7.22 -12.01
CA ASN A 3 -3.76 -7.89 -11.53
C ASN A 3 -3.57 -8.28 -10.05
N ILE A 4 -4.13 -7.49 -9.14
CA ILE A 4 -4.18 -7.79 -7.70
C ILE A 4 -4.84 -9.14 -7.39
N LEU A 5 -5.76 -9.58 -8.24
CA LEU A 5 -6.47 -10.85 -8.12
C LEU A 5 -5.82 -11.99 -8.93
N GLY A 6 -4.60 -11.79 -9.44
CA GLY A 6 -3.82 -12.88 -10.01
C GLY A 6 -3.66 -13.99 -8.97
N GLY A 7 -4.08 -15.21 -9.29
CA GLY A 7 -4.09 -16.33 -8.33
C GLY A 7 -5.40 -16.54 -7.56
N ALA A 8 -6.42 -15.69 -7.72
CA ALA A 8 -7.72 -15.92 -7.07
C ALA A 8 -8.53 -17.09 -7.66
N GLY A 9 -8.26 -17.48 -8.92
CA GLY A 9 -8.96 -18.58 -9.59
C GLY A 9 -10.47 -18.42 -9.58
N ALA A 10 -11.19 -19.50 -9.23
CA ALA A 10 -12.66 -19.50 -9.13
C ALA A 10 -13.21 -18.49 -8.09
N ASN A 11 -12.37 -18.03 -7.16
CA ASN A 11 -12.76 -17.07 -6.12
C ASN A 11 -12.59 -15.60 -6.54
N ALA A 12 -12.22 -15.32 -7.81
CA ALA A 12 -11.96 -13.96 -8.27
C ALA A 12 -13.16 -13.00 -8.06
N ALA A 13 -14.39 -13.46 -8.32
CA ALA A 13 -15.58 -12.64 -8.12
C ALA A 13 -15.79 -12.26 -6.65
N THR A 14 -15.61 -13.22 -5.73
CA THR A 14 -15.71 -12.98 -4.28
C THR A 14 -14.60 -12.06 -3.79
N ALA A 15 -13.35 -12.28 -4.24
CA ALA A 15 -12.21 -11.44 -3.88
C ALA A 15 -12.40 -9.99 -4.38
N PHE A 16 -12.89 -9.82 -5.61
CA PHE A 16 -13.25 -8.51 -6.15
C PHE A 16 -14.35 -7.83 -5.32
N LYS A 17 -15.43 -8.55 -4.99
CA LYS A 17 -16.52 -8.03 -4.16
C LYS A 17 -16.00 -7.52 -2.82
N ASN A 18 -15.11 -8.27 -2.17
CA ASN A 18 -14.54 -7.87 -0.88
C ASN A 18 -13.65 -6.63 -0.98
N LEU A 19 -12.81 -6.52 -2.03
CA LEU A 19 -12.03 -5.30 -2.30
C LEU A 19 -12.93 -4.11 -2.63
N TYR A 20 -13.98 -4.32 -3.42
CA TYR A 20 -14.94 -3.29 -3.77
C TYR A 20 -15.56 -2.69 -2.51
N TYR A 21 -16.10 -3.51 -1.61
CA TYR A 21 -16.71 -3.03 -0.36
C TYR A 21 -15.71 -2.49 0.68
N LEU A 22 -14.40 -2.71 0.47
CA LEU A 22 -13.36 -2.06 1.25
C LEU A 22 -13.10 -0.62 0.79
N TRP A 23 -13.16 -0.37 -0.52
CA TRP A 23 -12.88 0.94 -1.13
C TRP A 23 -14.14 1.79 -1.34
N PHE A 24 -15.29 1.15 -1.47
CA PHE A 24 -16.59 1.77 -1.72
C PHE A 24 -17.62 1.26 -0.72
N GLY A 25 -18.45 2.15 -0.18
CA GLY A 25 -19.59 1.79 0.64
C GLY A 25 -20.69 1.10 -0.18
N GLU A 26 -21.76 0.68 0.48
CA GLU A 26 -22.89 0.00 -0.17
C GLU A 26 -23.53 0.82 -1.29
N GLU A 27 -23.55 2.14 -1.14
CA GLU A 27 -24.09 3.10 -2.12
C GLU A 27 -23.05 3.51 -3.20
N GLY A 28 -21.85 2.92 -3.20
CA GLY A 28 -20.77 3.24 -4.15
C GLY A 28 -19.98 4.51 -3.80
N ASN A 29 -20.25 5.13 -2.64
CA ASN A 29 -19.47 6.25 -2.12
C ASN A 29 -18.08 5.79 -1.65
N LYS A 30 -17.04 6.60 -1.88
CA LYS A 30 -15.66 6.26 -1.46
C LYS A 30 -15.57 6.14 0.06
N THR A 31 -14.97 5.06 0.53
CA THR A 31 -14.64 4.88 1.95
C THR A 31 -13.47 5.77 2.35
N GLN A 32 -13.18 5.86 3.65
CA GLN A 32 -12.03 6.60 4.16
C GLN A 32 -10.71 6.08 3.56
N TYR A 33 -10.55 4.77 3.40
CA TYR A 33 -9.38 4.18 2.75
C TYR A 33 -9.08 4.81 1.39
N LEU A 34 -10.08 4.85 0.50
CA LEU A 34 -9.90 5.38 -0.86
C LEU A 34 -9.71 6.90 -0.85
N LYS A 35 -10.44 7.63 0.00
CA LYS A 35 -10.27 9.09 0.14
C LYS A 35 -8.85 9.46 0.60
N THR A 36 -8.30 8.74 1.56
CA THR A 36 -6.94 8.95 2.07
C THR A 36 -5.89 8.68 1.00
N LEU A 37 -6.02 7.56 0.27
CA LEU A 37 -5.11 7.24 -0.83
C LEU A 37 -5.10 8.33 -1.91
N GLU A 38 -6.28 8.76 -2.35
CA GLU A 38 -6.40 9.79 -3.39
C GLU A 38 -5.84 11.14 -2.95
N LYS A 39 -6.06 11.52 -1.69
CA LYS A 39 -5.48 12.74 -1.09
C LYS A 39 -3.95 12.72 -1.15
N GLU A 40 -3.33 11.55 -1.03
CA GLU A 40 -1.87 11.36 -1.08
C GLU A 40 -1.36 10.95 -2.47
N GLY A 41 -2.19 11.12 -3.51
CA GLY A 41 -1.81 10.87 -4.90
C GLY A 41 -1.71 9.39 -5.30
N ILE A 42 -2.26 8.49 -4.48
CA ILE A 42 -2.28 7.04 -4.75
C ILE A 42 -3.65 6.63 -5.27
N ASN A 43 -3.67 5.97 -6.43
CA ASN A 43 -4.88 5.42 -7.02
C ASN A 43 -4.91 3.87 -6.93
N LEU A 44 -6.03 3.28 -7.30
CA LEU A 44 -6.20 1.82 -7.27
C LEU A 44 -5.26 1.07 -8.24
N ALA A 45 -4.75 1.72 -9.29
CA ALA A 45 -3.76 1.11 -10.19
C ALA A 45 -2.39 1.00 -9.53
N ASN A 46 -1.99 1.99 -8.72
CA ASN A 46 -0.79 1.89 -7.87
C ASN A 46 -0.93 0.69 -6.90
N ILE A 47 -2.06 0.60 -6.18
CA ILE A 47 -2.32 -0.50 -5.26
C ILE A 47 -2.31 -1.86 -5.98
N SER A 48 -2.95 -1.96 -7.15
CA SER A 48 -2.99 -3.19 -7.94
C SER A 48 -1.60 -3.60 -8.46
N SER A 49 -0.75 -2.62 -8.75
CA SER A 49 0.64 -2.87 -9.17
C SER A 49 1.50 -3.35 -8.00
N ILE A 50 1.38 -2.72 -6.83
CA ILE A 50 2.12 -3.15 -5.63
C ILE A 50 1.68 -4.54 -5.20
N LEU A 51 0.37 -4.77 -5.09
CA LEU A 51 -0.24 -6.01 -4.62
C LEU A 51 -0.48 -7.02 -5.76
N HIS A 52 0.36 -6.99 -6.80
CA HIS A 52 0.25 -7.90 -7.93
C HIS A 52 0.21 -9.37 -7.48
N GLY A 53 -0.77 -10.13 -7.99
CA GLY A 53 -0.82 -11.58 -7.78
C GLY A 53 -1.17 -12.03 -6.36
N VAL A 54 -1.73 -11.17 -5.51
CA VAL A 54 -2.11 -11.53 -4.14
C VAL A 54 -3.33 -12.47 -4.10
N GLY A 55 -4.24 -12.36 -5.08
CA GLY A 55 -5.38 -13.26 -5.21
C GLY A 55 -6.42 -13.07 -4.10
N THR A 56 -6.82 -14.15 -3.44
CA THR A 56 -7.86 -14.13 -2.40
C THR A 56 -7.46 -13.37 -1.14
N ASN A 57 -6.17 -13.12 -0.93
CA ASN A 57 -5.66 -12.41 0.26
C ASN A 57 -5.61 -10.89 0.08
N ALA A 58 -6.18 -10.35 -1.01
CA ALA A 58 -6.00 -8.96 -1.41
C ALA A 58 -6.47 -7.95 -0.36
N VAL A 59 -7.57 -8.24 0.35
CA VAL A 59 -8.08 -7.38 1.44
C VAL A 59 -7.08 -7.30 2.60
N THR A 60 -6.53 -8.45 3.02
CA THR A 60 -5.56 -8.51 4.12
C THR A 60 -4.28 -7.78 3.72
N ALA A 61 -3.72 -8.09 2.55
CA ALA A 61 -2.50 -7.43 2.07
C ALA A 61 -2.68 -5.92 1.88
N PHE A 62 -3.86 -5.48 1.44
CA PHE A 62 -4.21 -4.06 1.39
C PHE A 62 -4.20 -3.43 2.77
N LYS A 63 -4.88 -4.02 3.75
CA LYS A 63 -4.96 -3.47 5.11
C LYS A 63 -3.59 -3.43 5.79
N ASP A 64 -2.78 -4.46 5.61
CA ASP A 64 -1.43 -4.52 6.17
C ASP A 64 -0.54 -3.41 5.59
N LEU A 65 -0.59 -3.18 4.28
CA LEU A 65 0.16 -2.10 3.64
C LEU A 65 -0.40 -0.72 4.01
N TYR A 66 -1.73 -0.56 3.98
CA TYR A 66 -2.39 0.69 4.35
C TYR A 66 -2.07 1.07 5.80
N GLY A 67 -2.11 0.13 6.73
CA GLY A 67 -1.79 0.35 8.15
C GLY A 67 -0.34 0.78 8.41
N LEU A 68 0.56 0.56 7.45
CA LEU A 68 1.92 1.11 7.50
C LEU A 68 1.97 2.56 7.03
N TRP A 69 1.09 2.97 6.13
CA TRP A 69 1.03 4.32 5.60
C TRP A 69 0.16 5.24 6.45
N PHE A 70 -0.99 4.74 6.90
CA PHE A 70 -2.03 5.49 7.60
C PHE A 70 -2.60 4.72 8.79
N ASP A 71 -3.06 5.45 9.82
CA ASP A 71 -3.86 4.90 10.91
C ASP A 71 -5.34 4.70 10.48
N GLU A 72 -6.17 4.25 11.42
CA GLU A 72 -7.60 3.98 11.17
C GLU A 72 -8.37 5.26 10.81
N GLU A 73 -7.93 6.41 11.32
CA GLU A 73 -8.46 7.74 11.00
C GLU A 73 -7.88 8.32 9.71
N GLY A 74 -6.97 7.61 9.02
CA GLY A 74 -6.37 8.06 7.77
C GLY A 74 -5.27 9.11 7.94
N ASN A 75 -4.74 9.31 9.14
CA ASN A 75 -3.56 10.13 9.35
C ASN A 75 -2.29 9.35 9.02
N LYS A 76 -1.27 10.05 8.52
CA LYS A 76 0.03 9.43 8.23
C LYS A 76 0.66 8.86 9.51
N THR A 77 1.12 7.62 9.42
CA THR A 77 1.93 7.00 10.48
C THR A 77 3.30 7.64 10.58
N GLN A 78 4.06 7.28 11.62
CA GLN A 78 5.46 7.68 11.75
C GLN A 78 6.35 7.14 10.62
N TYR A 79 6.02 5.97 10.05
CA TYR A 79 6.76 5.42 8.92
C TYR A 79 6.74 6.38 7.73
N LEU A 80 5.54 6.82 7.36
CA LEU A 80 5.37 7.66 6.19
C LEU A 80 5.92 9.08 6.42
N LYS A 81 5.66 9.67 7.60
CA LYS A 81 6.22 10.99 7.97
C LYS A 81 7.74 11.03 7.84
N THR A 82 8.41 10.02 8.38
CA THR A 82 9.87 9.91 8.34
C THR A 82 10.43 9.77 6.91
N LEU A 83 9.73 9.05 6.03
CA LEU A 83 10.13 8.92 4.62
C LEU A 83 9.95 10.24 3.86
N GLU A 84 8.84 10.93 4.10
CA GLU A 84 8.56 12.23 3.49
C GLU A 84 9.56 13.31 3.91
N GLU A 85 9.98 13.33 5.18
CA GLU A 85 11.08 14.18 5.68
C GLU A 85 12.40 13.92 4.95
N LYS A 86 12.59 12.69 4.43
CA LYS A 86 13.75 12.31 3.61
C LYS A 86 13.53 12.54 2.11
N GLY A 87 12.41 13.15 1.72
CA GLY A 87 12.06 13.43 0.33
C GLY A 87 11.55 12.21 -0.44
N ILE A 88 11.13 11.13 0.24
CA ILE A 88 10.58 9.92 -0.36
C ILE A 88 9.06 9.92 -0.14
N ASN A 89 8.29 10.22 -1.18
CA ASN A 89 6.82 10.21 -1.10
C ASN A 89 6.21 8.85 -1.50
N LEU A 90 4.90 8.70 -1.31
CA LEU A 90 4.19 7.46 -1.66
C LEU A 90 4.22 7.14 -3.16
N THR A 91 4.29 8.13 -4.06
CA THR A 91 4.40 7.87 -5.50
C THR A 91 5.73 7.18 -5.83
N ASN A 92 6.84 7.67 -5.25
CA ASN A 92 8.14 7.00 -5.35
C ASN A 92 8.07 5.59 -4.76
N MET A 93 7.50 5.45 -3.56
CA MET A 93 7.39 4.17 -2.88
C MET A 93 6.54 3.16 -3.66
N SER A 94 5.42 3.58 -4.23
CA SER A 94 4.56 2.72 -5.05
C SER A 94 5.26 2.18 -6.29
N SER A 95 6.14 3.00 -6.88
CA SER A 95 6.94 2.60 -8.04
C SER A 95 7.98 1.55 -7.67
N ILE A 96 8.63 1.71 -6.51
CA ILE A 96 9.63 0.76 -5.99
C ILE A 96 8.97 -0.57 -5.59
N LEU A 97 7.80 -0.51 -4.95
CA LEU A 97 7.07 -1.68 -4.49
C LEU A 97 6.25 -2.38 -5.59
N ASN A 98 6.33 -1.93 -6.84
CA ASN A 98 5.63 -2.55 -7.95
C ASN A 98 6.00 -4.04 -8.06
N GLY A 99 4.99 -4.92 -8.02
CA GLY A 99 5.17 -6.36 -8.10
C GLY A 99 5.54 -7.04 -6.77
N ALA A 100 5.59 -6.32 -5.64
CA ALA A 100 5.92 -6.91 -4.34
C ALA A 100 4.88 -7.95 -3.88
N GLY A 101 3.64 -7.84 -4.35
CA GLY A 101 2.55 -8.78 -4.11
C GLY A 101 2.27 -8.98 -2.62
N VAL A 102 2.23 -10.24 -2.20
CA VAL A 102 2.00 -10.64 -0.80
C VAL A 102 3.06 -10.11 0.17
N ASN A 103 4.24 -9.75 -0.33
CA ASN A 103 5.34 -9.25 0.48
C ASN A 103 5.38 -7.72 0.59
N ALA A 104 4.40 -6.99 0.03
CA ALA A 104 4.44 -5.54 -0.04
C ALA A 104 4.65 -4.85 1.32
N ALA A 105 3.94 -5.29 2.37
CA ALA A 105 4.10 -4.73 3.72
C ALA A 105 5.50 -5.00 4.30
N ALA A 106 6.03 -6.22 4.10
CA ALA A 106 7.38 -6.57 4.54
C ALA A 106 8.44 -5.78 3.78
N ALA A 107 8.31 -5.68 2.45
CA ALA A 107 9.21 -4.90 1.60
C ALA A 107 9.20 -3.41 1.98
N PHE A 108 8.03 -2.83 2.27
CA PHE A 108 7.94 -1.45 2.76
C PHE A 108 8.73 -1.26 4.06
N LYS A 109 8.58 -2.16 5.05
CA LYS A 109 9.33 -2.09 6.31
C LYS A 109 10.84 -2.18 6.07
N SER A 110 11.30 -3.12 5.25
CA SER A 110 12.73 -3.25 4.93
C SER A 110 13.29 -1.99 4.24
N LEU A 111 12.52 -1.35 3.36
CA LEU A 111 12.91 -0.08 2.73
C LEU A 111 12.97 1.07 3.74
N TYR A 112 12.00 1.14 4.66
CA TYR A 112 12.00 2.09 5.75
C TYR A 112 13.25 1.95 6.64
N ASP A 113 13.56 0.72 7.07
CA ASP A 113 14.73 0.43 7.90
C ASP A 113 16.03 0.85 7.18
N LEU A 114 16.15 0.55 5.88
CA LEU A 114 17.29 0.97 5.06
C LEU A 114 17.42 2.50 4.95
N CYS A 115 16.31 3.23 4.94
CA CYS A 115 16.31 4.70 4.93
C CYS A 115 16.78 5.30 6.25
N LEU A 116 16.63 4.56 7.36
CA LEU A 116 17.10 4.95 8.68
C LEU A 116 18.59 4.64 8.89
N THR A 117 19.07 3.47 8.46
CA THR A 117 20.48 3.07 8.65
C THR A 117 21.47 3.96 7.90
N LYS A 118 21.08 4.58 6.77
CA LYS A 118 21.92 5.59 6.09
C LYS A 118 22.19 6.85 6.92
N LYS A 119 21.51 7.06 8.06
CA LYS A 119 21.79 8.18 8.98
C LYS A 119 23.13 7.97 9.70
N GLU A 120 23.52 6.72 9.98
CA GLU A 120 24.80 6.43 10.68
C GLU A 120 26.02 6.60 9.79
N ILE A 121 25.90 6.34 8.49
CA ILE A 121 27.04 6.48 7.55
C ILE A 121 27.39 7.96 7.29
N LYS A 122 26.41 8.88 7.36
CA LYS A 122 26.64 10.32 7.14
C LYS A 122 27.09 11.09 8.39
N LEU A 123 27.00 10.51 9.58
CA LEU A 123 27.43 11.13 10.84
C LEU A 123 28.85 10.71 11.28
N ASN A 124 29.48 9.77 10.56
CA ASN A 124 30.79 9.21 10.86
C ASN A 124 31.90 9.62 9.86
N ILE A 125 31.77 10.79 9.22
CA ILE A 125 32.80 11.38 8.35
C ILE A 125 33.03 12.83 8.74
#